data_AF-A0A6N6JDX8-F1
#
_entry.id   AF-A0A6N6JDX8-F1
#
_cell.length_a   1.000
_cell.length_b   1.000
_cell.length_c   1.000
_cell.angle_alpha   90.00
_cell.angle_beta   90.00
_cell.angle_gamma   90.00
#
_symmetry.space_group_name_H-M   'P 1'
#
loop_
_entity.id
_entity.type
_entity.pdbx_description
1 polymer ?
#
loop_
_entity_poly.entity_id
_entity_poly.type
_entity_poly.pdbx_seq_one_letter_code
_entity_poly.pdbx_strand_id
1 'polypeptide(L)'
;MGTVVALKNHLYEEQGTTLRQKLSRRETEVLLWIARGKSNQDISTILSISPHTVDTFCRRLMQKFDATSRTTAAVRAAQWGLLPAV
;
A
#
# COMPACT_ATOMS: atom_id res chain seq x y z
N MET A 1 10.08 22.55 22.22
CA MET A 1 9.14 22.08 21.17
C MET A 1 9.75 20.88 20.43
N GLY A 2 9.58 19.65 20.92
CA GLY A 2 10.30 18.49 20.34
C GLY A 2 9.68 17.11 20.56
N THR A 3 8.39 17.00 20.91
CA THR A 3 7.83 15.72 21.41
C THR A 3 6.71 15.11 20.59
N VAL A 4 6.16 15.78 19.56
CA VAL A 4 5.08 15.20 18.74
C VAL A 4 5.57 14.33 17.57
N VAL A 5 6.79 14.53 17.08
CA VAL A 5 7.32 13.79 15.91
C VAL A 5 7.71 12.35 16.29
N ALA A 6 8.31 12.15 17.48
CA ALA A 6 8.78 10.84 17.93
C ALA A 6 7.63 9.83 18.20
N LEU A 7 6.49 10.31 18.74
CA LEU A 7 5.33 9.45 19.01
C LEU A 7 4.70 8.93 17.72
N LYS A 8 4.63 9.76 16.67
CA LYS A 8 4.09 9.34 15.37
C LYS A 8 4.96 8.26 14.72
N ASN A 9 6.29 8.40 14.78
CA ASN A 9 7.20 7.41 14.17
C ASN A 9 7.03 6.01 14.79
N HIS A 10 6.95 5.90 16.12
CA HIS A 10 6.78 4.59 16.77
C HIS A 10 5.44 3.93 16.41
N LEU A 11 4.36 4.72 16.33
CA LEU A 11 3.04 4.24 15.90
C LEU A 11 3.04 3.81 14.42
N TYR A 12 3.82 4.46 13.57
CA TYR A 12 3.98 4.07 12.16
C TYR A 12 4.84 2.81 11.99
N GLU A 13 5.85 2.60 12.85
CA GLU A 13 6.72 1.42 12.83
C GLU A 13 5.99 0.13 13.25
N GLU A 14 5.17 0.17 14.31
CA GLU A 14 4.36 -0.99 14.73
C GLU A 14 3.27 -1.36 13.72
N GLN A 15 2.63 -0.36 13.09
CA GLN A 15 1.62 -0.63 12.07
C GLN A 15 2.25 -1.14 10.76
N GLY A 16 3.39 -0.58 10.35
CA GLY A 16 4.13 -1.03 9.16
C GLY A 16 4.59 -2.48 9.27
N THR A 17 5.13 -2.90 10.40
CA THR A 17 5.58 -4.30 10.61
C THR A 17 4.41 -5.29 10.59
N THR A 18 3.31 -4.99 11.27
CA THR A 18 2.11 -5.83 11.31
C THR A 18 1.44 -5.93 9.93
N LEU A 19 1.33 -4.81 9.20
CA LEU A 19 0.74 -4.81 7.87
C LEU A 19 1.61 -5.52 6.85
N ARG A 20 2.94 -5.37 6.94
CA ARG A 20 3.89 -6.11 6.09
C ARG A 20 3.68 -7.62 6.20
N GLN A 21 3.38 -8.13 7.39
CA GLN A 21 3.09 -9.55 7.63
C GLN A 21 1.71 -9.98 7.09
N LYS A 22 0.74 -9.05 7.01
CA LYS A 22 -0.62 -9.32 6.53
C LYS A 22 -0.80 -9.15 5.01
N LEU A 23 0.17 -8.55 4.33
CA LEU A 23 0.14 -8.38 2.88
C LEU A 23 0.67 -9.64 2.19
N SER A 24 -0.13 -10.19 1.29
CA SER A 24 0.36 -11.20 0.37
C SER A 24 1.37 -10.59 -0.61
N ARG A 25 2.20 -11.45 -1.21
CA ARG A 25 3.13 -11.05 -2.26
C ARG A 25 2.43 -10.29 -3.39
N ARG A 26 1.27 -10.78 -3.86
CA ARG A 26 0.49 -10.13 -4.92
C ARG A 26 -0.08 -8.78 -4.50
N GLU A 27 -0.56 -8.65 -3.28
CA GLU A 27 -1.01 -7.35 -2.76
C GLU A 27 0.13 -6.34 -2.69
N THR A 28 1.33 -6.78 -2.31
CA THR A 28 2.54 -5.92 -2.27
C THR A 28 2.94 -5.47 -3.67
N GLU A 29 2.92 -6.38 -4.66
CA GLU A 29 3.18 -6.05 -6.06
C GLU A 29 2.17 -5.04 -6.62
N VAL A 30 0.87 -5.26 -6.38
CA VAL A 30 -0.17 -4.31 -6.81
C VAL A 30 0.03 -2.96 -6.13
N LEU A 31 0.27 -2.94 -4.82
CA LEU A 31 0.49 -1.71 -4.05
C LEU A 31 1.69 -0.91 -4.54
N LEU A 32 2.79 -1.58 -4.92
CA LEU A 32 3.96 -0.96 -5.52
C LEU A 32 3.62 -0.24 -6.83
N TRP A 33 2.86 -0.89 -7.72
CA TRP A 33 2.50 -0.27 -8.99
C TRP A 33 1.48 0.85 -8.83
N ILE A 34 0.57 0.77 -7.85
CA ILE A 34 -0.29 1.89 -7.47
C ILE A 34 0.56 3.09 -7.03
N ALA A 35 1.55 2.87 -6.17
CA ALA A 35 2.44 3.93 -5.70
C ALA A 35 3.27 4.57 -6.82
N ARG A 36 3.59 3.80 -7.87
CA ARG A 36 4.24 4.28 -9.11
C ARG A 36 3.27 4.96 -10.10
N GLY A 37 2.01 5.18 -9.71
CA GLY A 37 1.01 5.87 -10.52
C GLY A 37 0.43 5.07 -11.69
N LYS A 38 0.56 3.74 -11.69
CA LYS A 38 0.04 2.89 -12.77
C LYS A 38 -1.47 2.70 -12.66
N SER A 39 -2.18 2.71 -13.80
CA SER A 39 -3.62 2.45 -13.85
C SER A 39 -3.93 0.97 -13.59
N ASN A 40 -5.20 0.62 -13.32
CA ASN A 40 -5.58 -0.80 -13.19
C ASN A 40 -5.29 -1.57 -14.47
N GLN A 41 -5.42 -0.93 -15.63
CA GLN A 41 -5.12 -1.53 -16.92
C GLN A 41 -3.63 -1.84 -17.04
N ASP A 42 -2.75 -0.87 -16.71
CA ASP A 42 -1.31 -1.09 -16.75
C ASP A 42 -0.88 -2.20 -15.78
N ILE A 43 -1.42 -2.18 -14.55
CA ILE A 43 -1.12 -3.20 -13.53
C ILE A 43 -1.58 -4.58 -14.01
N SER A 44 -2.73 -4.66 -14.68
CA SER A 44 -3.26 -5.90 -15.23
C SER A 44 -2.30 -6.48 -16.27
N THR A 45 -1.75 -5.64 -17.14
CA THR A 45 -0.74 -6.02 -18.14
C THR A 45 0.58 -6.41 -17.49
N ILE A 46 1.06 -5.65 -16.51
CA ILE A 46 2.35 -5.91 -15.84
C ILE A 46 2.32 -7.23 -15.04
N LEU A 47 1.20 -7.52 -14.36
CA LEU A 47 1.07 -8.69 -13.49
C LEU A 47 0.43 -9.90 -14.18
N SER A 48 0.07 -9.76 -15.46
CA SER A 48 -0.64 -10.77 -16.28
C SER A 48 -1.91 -11.29 -15.60
N ILE A 49 -2.75 -10.38 -15.12
CA ILE A 49 -4.05 -10.67 -14.49
C ILE A 49 -5.13 -9.77 -15.08
N SER A 50 -6.41 -10.04 -14.81
CA SER A 50 -7.48 -9.17 -15.32
C SER A 50 -7.55 -7.83 -14.56
N PRO A 51 -8.00 -6.74 -15.20
CA PRO A 51 -8.26 -5.47 -14.50
C PRO A 51 -9.25 -5.62 -13.32
N HIS A 52 -10.20 -6.55 -13.43
CA HIS A 52 -11.14 -6.89 -12.36
C HIS A 52 -10.43 -7.54 -11.16
N THR A 53 -9.43 -8.39 -11.41
CA THR A 53 -8.58 -8.96 -10.36
C THR A 53 -7.76 -7.87 -9.68
N VAL A 54 -7.25 -6.89 -10.43
CA VAL A 54 -6.56 -5.71 -9.86
C VAL A 54 -7.51 -4.88 -8.98
N ASP A 55 -8.75 -4.66 -9.41
CA ASP A 55 -9.78 -3.97 -8.60
C ASP A 55 -10.02 -4.68 -7.26
N THR A 56 -10.11 -6.01 -7.30
CA THR A 56 -10.26 -6.84 -6.10
C THR A 56 -9.08 -6.65 -5.14
N PHE A 57 -7.85 -6.64 -5.65
CA PHE A 57 -6.67 -6.33 -4.83
C PHE A 57 -6.72 -4.90 -4.28
N CYS A 58 -7.12 -3.90 -5.08
CA CYS A 58 -7.26 -2.52 -4.62
C CYS A 58 -8.25 -2.40 -3.45
N ARG A 59 -9.41 -3.08 -3.52
CA ARG A 59 -10.39 -3.08 -2.42
C ARG A 59 -9.84 -3.70 -1.15
N ARG A 60 -9.16 -4.85 -1.26
CA ARG A 60 -8.52 -5.51 -0.11
C ARG A 60 -7.43 -4.64 0.52
N LEU A 61 -6.60 -4.01 -0.31
CA LEU A 61 -5.60 -3.05 0.15
C LEU A 61 -6.28 -1.87 0.85
N MET A 62 -7.28 -1.23 0.24
CA MET A 62 -8.02 -0.13 0.85
C MET A 62 -8.61 -0.50 2.23
N GLN A 63 -9.15 -1.71 2.39
CA GLN A 63 -9.62 -2.21 3.68
C GLN A 63 -8.47 -2.40 4.69
N LYS A 64 -7.35 -3.02 4.28
CA LYS A 64 -6.19 -3.25 5.15
C LYS A 64 -5.52 -1.95 5.61
N PHE A 65 -5.57 -0.93 4.77
CA PHE A 65 -4.96 0.38 5.00
C PHE A 65 -5.95 1.40 5.55
N ASP A 66 -7.22 1.02 5.82
CA ASP A 66 -8.31 1.92 6.22
C ASP A 66 -8.43 3.17 5.33
N ALA A 67 -8.29 2.97 4.02
CA ALA A 67 -8.18 4.02 3.03
C ALA A 67 -9.45 4.11 2.16
N THR A 68 -9.90 5.33 1.90
CA THR A 68 -11.06 5.62 1.04
C THR A 68 -10.72 5.64 -0.46
N SER A 69 -9.42 5.68 -0.80
CA SER A 69 -8.95 5.61 -2.18
C SER A 69 -7.65 4.81 -2.28
N ARG A 70 -7.38 4.25 -3.46
CA ARG A 70 -6.11 3.57 -3.77
C ARG A 70 -4.90 4.49 -3.59
N THR A 71 -5.06 5.78 -3.86
CA THR A 71 -4.00 6.79 -3.69
C THR A 71 -3.71 6.98 -2.22
N THR A 72 -4.75 7.11 -1.38
CA THR A 72 -4.61 7.18 0.08
C THR A 72 -3.94 5.93 0.64
N ALA A 73 -4.29 4.74 0.12
CA ALA A 73 -3.65 3.48 0.52
C ALA A 73 -2.15 3.48 0.18
N ALA A 74 -1.77 3.92 -1.02
CA ALA A 74 -0.37 4.02 -1.43
C ALA A 74 0.42 5.06 -0.61
N VAL A 75 -0.18 6.21 -0.29
CA VAL A 75 0.43 7.23 0.58
C VAL A 75 0.69 6.68 1.98
N ARG A 76 -0.29 5.99 2.58
CA ARG A 76 -0.11 5.33 3.90
C ARG A 76 0.97 4.25 3.83
N ALA A 77 0.99 3.46 2.77
CA ALA A 77 2.04 2.46 2.55
C ALA A 77 3.45 3.07 2.46
N ALA A 78 3.59 4.21 1.79
CA ALA A 78 4.85 4.95 1.75
C ALA A 78 5.26 5.46 3.13
N GLN A 79 4.33 6.06 3.88
CA GLN A 79 4.57 6.58 5.24
C GLN A 79 4.96 5.48 6.23
N TRP A 80 4.43 4.27 6.07
CA TRP A 80 4.72 3.12 6.93
C TRP A 80 5.92 2.28 6.48
N GLY A 81 6.68 2.73 5.48
CA GLY A 81 7.87 1.99 5.00
C GLY A 81 7.53 0.62 4.36
N LEU A 82 6.30 0.46 3.87
CA LEU A 82 5.81 -0.78 3.25
C LEU A 82 6.17 -0.89 1.77
N LEU A 83 6.59 0.21 1.16
CA LEU A 83 7.06 0.26 -0.22
C LEU A 83 8.60 0.18 -0.24
N PRO A 84 9.18 -0.57 -1.18
CA PRO A 84 10.62 -0.48 -1.42
C PRO A 84 10.98 0.95 -1.82
N ALA A 85 12.11 1.45 -1.29
CA ALA A 85 12.68 2.71 -1.74
C ALA A 85 12.92 2.62 -3.25
N VAL A 86 12.35 3.57 -3.99
CA VAL A 86 12.50 3.68 -5.44
C VAL A 86 13.75 4.48 -5.79
#